data_AF-A0A9W6UAX3-F1
#
_entry.id   AF-A0A9W6UAX3-F1
#
_cell.length_a   1.000
_cell.length_b   1.000
_cell.length_c   1.000
_cell.angle_alpha   90.00
_cell.angle_beta   90.00
_cell.angle_gamma   90.00
#
_symmetry.space_group_name_H-M   'P 1'
#
loop_
_entity.id
_entity.type
_entity.pdbx_description
1 polymer ?
#
loop_
_entity_poly.entity_id
_entity_poly.type
_entity_poly.pdbx_seq_one_letter_code
_entity_poly.pdbx_strand_id
1 'polypeptide(L)'
;MRPSEVRYFPEVKMLIEVEKDIKPNNDFQELIALDLIAGDPVMALLTDLKREWLFFWVAEKKNNSARICKAAINEPGEAFEVIKALLTQPPTAGDDAATATEITLPCFQLPVKRLKLRETLAAVGEGGGEIRESIERYYDIASFLGPDLDMARAVARQVTRSIPTLSYIS
;
A
#
# COMPACT_ATOMS: atom_id res chain seq x y z
N MET A 1 8.48 8.56 -11.83
CA MET A 1 8.37 9.63 -10.80
C MET A 1 9.75 10.01 -10.30
N ARG A 2 10.08 11.31 -10.19
CA ARG A 2 11.38 11.76 -9.64
C ARG A 2 11.34 11.72 -8.10
N PRO A 3 12.44 11.35 -7.41
CA PRO A 3 12.49 11.14 -5.96
C PRO A 3 12.08 12.32 -5.08
N SER A 4 12.16 13.55 -5.59
CA SER A 4 11.99 14.79 -4.83
C SER A 4 10.54 15.24 -4.61
N GLU A 5 9.56 14.65 -5.30
CA GLU A 5 8.20 15.23 -5.33
C GLU A 5 7.24 14.64 -4.29
N VAL A 6 7.57 13.52 -3.64
CA VAL A 6 6.64 12.85 -2.70
C VAL A 6 6.43 13.67 -1.41
N ARG A 7 7.39 14.53 -1.03
CA ARG A 7 7.25 15.48 0.09
C ARG A 7 6.11 16.48 -0.09
N TYR A 8 5.59 16.66 -1.32
CA TYR A 8 4.49 17.59 -1.61
C TYR A 8 3.10 16.96 -1.53
N PHE A 9 2.99 15.66 -1.22
CA PHE A 9 1.72 14.97 -1.24
C PHE A 9 1.43 14.27 0.12
N PRO A 10 1.20 15.03 1.20
CA PRO A 10 0.81 14.43 2.50
C PRO A 10 -0.51 13.65 2.42
N GLU A 11 -1.31 13.89 1.39
CA GLU A 11 -2.63 13.29 1.16
C GLU A 11 -2.64 12.25 0.02
N VAL A 12 -1.49 11.64 -0.34
CA VAL A 12 -1.52 10.56 -1.34
C VAL A 12 -2.36 9.40 -0.83
N LYS A 13 -3.34 9.00 -1.63
CA LYS A 13 -4.15 7.80 -1.41
C LYS A 13 -3.83 6.67 -2.37
N MET A 14 -3.19 6.99 -3.49
CA MET A 14 -3.08 6.06 -4.60
C MET A 14 -1.81 6.25 -5.44
N LEU A 15 -1.17 5.13 -5.77
CA LEU A 15 -0.20 5.01 -6.85
C LEU A 15 -0.90 4.46 -8.09
N ILE A 16 -0.64 5.05 -9.26
CA ILE A 16 -1.12 4.52 -10.54
C ILE A 16 0.08 4.24 -11.43
N GLU A 17 0.22 2.99 -11.84
CA GLU A 17 1.20 2.52 -12.79
C GLU A 17 0.48 2.07 -14.06
N VAL A 18 0.92 2.61 -15.20
CA VAL A 18 0.33 2.33 -16.51
C VAL A 18 1.36 1.57 -17.35
N GLU A 19 1.04 0.33 -17.68
CA GLU A 19 1.89 -0.55 -18.48
C GLU A 19 1.15 -1.01 -19.73
N LYS A 20 1.86 -1.15 -20.86
CA LYS A 20 1.24 -1.60 -22.11
C LYS A 20 0.80 -3.07 -22.06
N ASP A 21 1.61 -3.90 -21.40
CA ASP A 21 1.37 -5.33 -21.21
C ASP A 21 1.63 -5.62 -19.73
N ILE A 22 0.56 -5.85 -18.95
CA ILE A 22 0.71 -6.09 -17.52
C ILE A 22 1.36 -7.44 -17.32
N LYS A 23 2.56 -7.43 -16.76
CA LYS A 23 3.18 -8.65 -16.25
C LYS A 23 2.85 -8.71 -14.77
N PRO A 24 2.12 -9.75 -14.30
CA PRO A 24 1.92 -9.95 -12.88
C PRO A 24 3.27 -10.29 -12.24
N ASN A 25 4.02 -9.25 -11.90
CA ASN A 25 5.22 -9.33 -11.09
C ASN A 25 4.81 -9.04 -9.64
N ASN A 26 5.45 -9.73 -8.70
CA ASN A 26 5.23 -9.53 -7.27
C ASN A 26 5.98 -8.29 -6.74
N ASP A 27 6.29 -7.33 -7.61
CA ASP A 27 7.09 -6.17 -7.25
C ASP A 27 6.22 -5.09 -6.59
N PHE A 28 5.78 -5.38 -5.37
CA PHE A 28 5.01 -4.45 -4.55
C PHE A 28 5.89 -3.37 -3.89
N GLN A 29 7.14 -3.21 -4.35
CA GLN A 29 8.07 -2.25 -3.77
C GLN A 29 7.50 -0.84 -3.74
N GLU A 30 6.85 -0.39 -4.81
CA GLU A 30 6.34 0.98 -4.86
C GLU A 30 5.06 1.19 -4.04
N LEU A 31 4.23 0.16 -3.88
CA LEU A 31 3.13 0.20 -2.91
C LEU A 31 3.68 0.33 -1.49
N ILE A 32 4.70 -0.47 -1.14
CA ILE A 32 5.32 -0.47 0.18
C ILE A 32 6.05 0.86 0.45
N ALA A 33 6.83 1.34 -0.51
CA ALA A 33 7.54 2.61 -0.39
C ALA A 33 6.56 3.77 -0.21
N LEU A 34 5.45 3.77 -0.96
CA LEU A 34 4.42 4.78 -0.80
C LEU A 34 3.72 4.68 0.56
N ASP A 35 3.43 3.47 1.05
CA ASP A 35 2.84 3.29 2.38
C ASP A 35 3.76 3.81 3.49
N LEU A 36 5.08 3.69 3.36
CA LEU A 36 6.01 4.26 4.34
C LEU A 36 5.96 5.79 4.38
N ILE A 37 5.67 6.45 3.25
CA ILE A 37 5.69 7.91 3.13
C ILE A 37 4.34 8.53 3.45
N ALA A 38 3.25 7.90 3.02
CA ALA A 38 1.90 8.42 3.21
C ALA A 38 1.46 8.32 4.67
N GLY A 39 0.71 9.33 5.14
CA GLY A 39 0.09 9.30 6.48
C GLY A 39 -1.00 8.23 6.59
N ASP A 40 -1.82 8.10 5.55
CA ASP A 40 -2.94 7.17 5.48
C ASP A 40 -2.57 5.85 4.76
N PRO A 41 -3.36 4.77 4.92
CA PRO A 41 -3.23 3.58 4.08
C PRO A 41 -3.43 3.91 2.61
N VAL A 42 -2.62 3.32 1.74
CA VAL A 42 -2.63 3.58 0.28
C VAL A 42 -3.06 2.37 -0.54
N MET A 43 -3.53 2.63 -1.76
CA MET A 43 -3.75 1.62 -2.79
C MET A 43 -2.79 1.82 -3.97
N ALA A 44 -2.44 0.74 -4.66
CA ALA A 44 -1.79 0.81 -5.96
C ALA A 44 -2.74 0.30 -7.04
N LEU A 45 -2.64 0.86 -8.23
CA LEU A 45 -3.32 0.39 -9.44
C LEU A 45 -2.29 0.14 -10.52
N LEU A 46 -2.32 -1.07 -11.08
CA LEU A 46 -1.60 -1.43 -12.28
C LEU A 46 -2.61 -1.62 -13.41
N THR A 47 -2.45 -0.90 -14.52
CA THR A 47 -3.43 -0.95 -15.61
C THR A 47 -2.83 -0.77 -17.00
N ASP A 48 -3.47 -1.39 -18.01
CA ASP A 48 -3.23 -1.16 -19.44
C ASP A 48 -4.18 -0.11 -20.05
N LEU A 49 -5.01 0.51 -19.21
CA LEU A 49 -6.09 1.44 -19.55
C LEU A 49 -7.18 0.85 -20.45
N LYS A 50 -7.20 -0.48 -20.66
CA LYS A 50 -8.15 -1.15 -21.54
C LYS A 50 -8.96 -2.19 -20.79
N ARG A 51 -8.31 -3.26 -20.34
CA ARG A 51 -8.98 -4.46 -19.83
C ARG A 51 -8.48 -4.91 -18.49
N GLU A 52 -7.28 -4.50 -18.10
CA GLU A 52 -6.69 -4.95 -16.86
C GLU A 52 -6.57 -3.76 -15.93
N TRP A 53 -7.29 -3.82 -14.81
CA TRP A 53 -7.23 -2.84 -13.73
C TRP A 53 -7.03 -3.60 -12.43
N LEU A 54 -5.76 -3.73 -12.02
CA LEU A 54 -5.38 -4.48 -10.83
C LEU A 54 -5.14 -3.52 -9.66
N PHE A 55 -6.04 -3.55 -8.69
CA PHE A 55 -5.92 -2.80 -7.45
C PHE A 55 -5.19 -3.65 -6.42
N PHE A 56 -4.29 -3.03 -5.65
CA PHE A 56 -3.50 -3.66 -4.59
C PHE A 56 -3.50 -2.82 -3.32
N TRP A 57 -3.51 -3.48 -2.17
CA TRP A 57 -3.40 -2.80 -0.87
C TRP A 57 -2.80 -3.71 0.19
N VAL A 58 -2.22 -3.10 1.22
CA VAL A 58 -1.83 -3.81 2.44
C VAL A 58 -3.09 -4.09 3.27
N ALA A 59 -3.30 -5.35 3.60
CA ALA A 59 -4.44 -5.89 4.33
C ALA A 59 -4.01 -6.55 5.65
N GLU A 60 -4.99 -7.10 6.37
CA GLU A 60 -4.85 -7.66 7.72
C GLU A 60 -3.72 -8.67 7.89
N LYS A 61 -3.16 -8.68 9.10
CA LYS A 61 -2.21 -9.66 9.59
C LYS A 61 -2.84 -11.06 9.58
N LYS A 62 -2.30 -11.97 8.76
CA LYS A 62 -2.60 -13.41 8.85
C LYS A 62 -1.30 -14.15 9.17
N ASN A 63 -1.29 -14.92 10.26
CA ASN A 63 -0.13 -15.73 10.67
C ASN A 63 1.19 -14.94 10.76
N ASN A 64 1.18 -13.78 11.41
CA ASN A 64 2.39 -13.00 11.65
C ASN A 64 3.07 -12.35 10.44
N SER A 65 2.41 -12.31 9.29
CA SER A 65 2.91 -11.61 8.09
C SER A 65 1.90 -10.57 7.62
N ALA A 66 2.40 -9.42 7.15
CA ALA A 66 1.63 -8.47 6.38
C ALA A 66 1.12 -9.17 5.11
N ARG A 67 -0.14 -8.95 4.72
CA ARG A 67 -0.71 -9.53 3.50
C ARG A 67 -1.00 -8.42 2.50
N ILE A 68 -0.54 -8.58 1.27
CA ILE A 68 -0.96 -7.73 0.16
C ILE A 68 -2.15 -8.41 -0.52
N CYS A 69 -3.28 -7.72 -0.55
CA CYS A 69 -4.48 -8.14 -1.25
C CYS A 69 -4.54 -7.49 -2.63
N LYS A 70 -5.27 -8.12 -3.55
CA LYS A 70 -5.51 -7.59 -4.88
C LYS A 70 -6.94 -7.82 -5.33
N ALA A 71 -7.43 -6.96 -6.20
CA ALA A 71 -8.69 -7.12 -6.93
C ALA A 71 -8.49 -6.75 -8.40
N ALA A 72 -9.14 -7.48 -9.30
CA ALA A 72 -9.10 -7.22 -10.72
C ALA A 72 -10.47 -6.72 -11.18
N ILE A 73 -10.48 -5.61 -11.92
CA ILE A 73 -11.65 -5.07 -12.58
C ILE A 73 -11.37 -5.04 -14.08
N ASN A 74 -12.30 -5.58 -14.86
CA ASN A 74 -12.13 -5.70 -16.31
C ASN A 74 -12.86 -4.59 -17.08
N GLU A 75 -13.71 -3.83 -16.39
CA GLU A 75 -14.49 -2.72 -16.96
C GLU A 75 -13.89 -1.38 -16.53
N PRO A 76 -13.37 -0.56 -17.47
CA PRO A 76 -12.78 0.74 -17.14
C PRO A 76 -13.72 1.65 -16.35
N GLY A 77 -15.01 1.69 -16.71
CA GLY A 77 -15.99 2.53 -16.02
C GLY A 77 -16.10 2.19 -14.53
N GLU A 78 -16.12 0.91 -14.19
CA GLU A 78 -16.14 0.45 -12.80
C GLU A 78 -14.84 0.80 -12.07
N ALA A 79 -13.69 0.62 -12.73
CA ALA A 79 -12.40 0.99 -12.15
C ALA A 79 -12.31 2.49 -11.85
N PHE A 80 -12.85 3.35 -12.73
CA PHE A 80 -12.92 4.80 -12.49
C PHE A 80 -13.82 5.16 -11.31
N GLU A 81 -14.96 4.48 -11.11
CA GLU A 81 -15.81 4.70 -9.94
C GLU A 81 -15.09 4.31 -8.64
N VAL A 82 -14.27 3.26 -8.65
CA VAL A 82 -13.42 2.88 -7.51
C VAL A 82 -12.37 3.96 -7.21
N ILE A 83 -11.67 4.46 -8.24
CA ILE A 83 -10.70 5.56 -8.10
C ILE A 83 -11.38 6.78 -7.50
N LYS A 84 -12.54 7.16 -8.02
CA LYS A 84 -13.31 8.31 -7.55
C LYS A 84 -13.72 8.15 -6.09
N ALA A 85 -14.28 6.99 -5.72
CA ALA A 85 -14.66 6.68 -4.35
C ALA A 85 -13.47 6.82 -3.40
N LEU A 86 -12.31 6.27 -3.77
CA LEU A 86 -11.08 6.37 -2.99
C LEU A 86 -10.61 7.83 -2.80
N LEU A 87 -10.59 8.61 -3.88
CA LEU A 87 -10.13 10.01 -3.83
C LEU A 87 -11.07 10.89 -2.99
N THR A 88 -12.37 10.60 -2.96
CA THR A 88 -13.36 11.35 -2.18
C THR A 88 -13.38 11.07 -0.68
N GLN A 89 -12.66 10.04 -0.20
CA GLN A 89 -12.68 9.72 1.23
C GLN A 89 -12.04 10.84 2.07
N PRO A 90 -12.54 11.15 3.28
CA PRO A 90 -11.80 12.04 4.17
C PRO A 90 -10.47 11.37 4.59
N PRO A 91 -9.44 12.17 4.96
CA PRO A 91 -8.25 11.64 5.63
C PRO A 91 -8.65 10.86 6.88
N THR A 92 -7.95 9.78 7.21
CA THR A 92 -8.23 9.08 8.46
C THR A 92 -7.65 9.92 9.57
N ALA A 93 -8.49 10.48 10.45
CA ALA A 93 -8.01 11.29 11.56
C ALA A 93 -7.00 10.49 12.38
N GLY A 94 -5.79 11.03 12.49
CA GLY A 94 -4.68 10.41 13.20
C GLY A 94 -4.94 10.41 14.69
N ASP A 95 -5.59 9.35 15.17
CA ASP A 95 -5.54 8.96 16.57
C ASP A 95 -4.97 7.53 16.64
N ASP A 96 -4.08 7.32 17.60
CA ASP A 96 -3.19 6.17 17.84
C ASP A 96 -3.91 4.83 18.16
N ALA A 97 -5.08 4.58 17.58
CA ALA A 97 -5.74 3.29 17.65
C ALA A 97 -5.60 2.58 16.30
N ALA A 98 -4.75 1.54 16.30
CA ALA A 98 -4.51 0.57 15.23
C ALA A 98 -5.81 -0.07 14.70
N THR A 99 -6.58 0.70 13.94
CA THR A 99 -7.89 0.30 13.44
C THR A 99 -7.81 0.28 11.93
N ALA A 100 -7.93 -0.92 11.33
CA ALA A 100 -8.02 -1.07 9.89
C ALA A 100 -9.07 -0.10 9.33
N THR A 101 -8.69 0.70 8.32
CA THR A 101 -9.63 1.57 7.64
C THR A 101 -10.49 0.70 6.72
N GLU A 102 -11.71 0.40 7.14
CA GLU A 102 -12.68 -0.30 6.32
C GLU A 102 -13.36 0.68 5.36
N ILE A 103 -13.33 0.36 4.07
CA ILE A 103 -13.91 1.21 3.04
C ILE A 103 -14.83 0.40 2.14
N THR A 104 -15.99 0.95 1.83
CA THR A 104 -16.87 0.39 0.81
C THR A 104 -16.47 0.96 -0.54
N LEU A 105 -15.99 0.10 -1.43
CA LEU A 105 -15.66 0.47 -2.80
C LEU A 105 -16.74 -0.05 -3.76
N PRO A 106 -17.14 0.72 -4.78
CA PRO A 106 -18.02 0.24 -5.83
C PRO A 106 -17.50 -1.06 -6.44
N CYS A 107 -18.39 -1.98 -6.79
CA CYS A 107 -18.07 -3.28 -7.38
C CYS A 107 -17.33 -4.28 -6.45
N PHE A 108 -17.00 -3.89 -5.21
CA PHE A 108 -16.52 -4.83 -4.19
C PHE A 108 -17.71 -5.35 -3.37
N GLN A 109 -17.85 -6.67 -3.26
CA GLN A 109 -18.96 -7.30 -2.51
C GLN A 109 -18.86 -7.09 -0.99
N LEU A 110 -17.63 -6.94 -0.50
CA LEU A 110 -17.33 -6.77 0.93
C LEU A 110 -16.50 -5.50 1.13
N PRO A 111 -16.62 -4.84 2.30
CA PRO A 111 -15.74 -3.74 2.67
C PRO A 111 -14.27 -4.15 2.59
N VAL A 112 -13.45 -3.26 2.02
CA VAL A 112 -12.01 -3.45 1.88
C VAL A 112 -11.33 -2.92 3.13
N LYS A 113 -10.69 -3.82 3.89
CA LYS A 113 -9.87 -3.45 5.04
C LYS A 113 -8.46 -3.10 4.58
N ARG A 114 -8.01 -1.88 4.87
CA ARG A 114 -6.67 -1.38 4.55
C ARG A 114 -5.92 -1.06 5.84
N LEU A 115 -4.64 -1.38 5.88
CA LEU A 115 -3.78 -1.15 7.05
C LEU A 115 -2.46 -0.51 6.64
N LYS A 116 -1.83 0.21 7.57
CA LYS A 116 -0.44 0.61 7.41
C LYS A 116 0.48 -0.58 7.63
N LEU A 117 1.56 -0.64 6.87
CA LEU A 117 2.57 -1.68 7.01
C LEU A 117 3.15 -1.71 8.44
N ARG A 118 3.40 -0.54 9.05
CA ARG A 118 3.89 -0.41 10.43
C ARG A 118 2.99 -1.11 11.46
N GLU A 119 1.67 -1.10 11.25
CA GLU A 119 0.69 -1.73 12.14
C GLU A 119 0.69 -3.25 11.97
N THR A 120 0.89 -3.73 10.73
CA THR A 120 0.90 -5.17 10.45
C THR A 120 2.15 -5.88 10.98
N LEU A 121 3.26 -5.17 11.18
CA LEU A 121 4.56 -5.74 11.56
C LEU A 121 4.88 -5.64 13.07
N ALA A 122 4.04 -4.95 13.86
CA ALA A 122 4.29 -4.68 15.27
C ALA A 122 4.28 -5.91 16.21
N ALA A 123 4.03 -7.14 15.73
CA ALA A 123 3.68 -8.26 16.63
C ALA A 123 4.36 -9.61 16.32
N VAL A 124 5.61 -9.65 15.83
CA VAL A 124 6.40 -10.88 15.65
C VAL A 124 7.53 -10.96 16.68
N GLY A 125 7.53 -12.03 17.50
CA GLY A 125 8.65 -12.42 18.35
C GLY A 125 9.79 -13.07 17.55
N GLU A 126 11.00 -12.97 18.11
CA GLU A 126 12.26 -13.70 17.79
C GLU A 126 12.35 -14.26 16.35
N GLY A 127 12.55 -13.38 15.38
CA GLY A 127 12.82 -13.77 13.98
C GLY A 127 12.52 -12.69 12.93
N GLY A 128 11.71 -11.69 13.27
CA GLY A 128 11.35 -10.56 12.40
C GLY A 128 12.05 -9.24 12.72
N GLY A 129 13.12 -9.25 13.51
CA GLY A 129 13.77 -8.05 14.06
C GLY A 129 14.29 -7.09 12.99
N GLU A 130 15.01 -7.61 11.98
CA GLU A 130 15.71 -6.76 11.00
C GLU A 130 14.78 -5.89 10.13
N ILE A 131 13.61 -6.42 9.72
CA ILE A 131 12.66 -5.68 8.87
C ILE A 131 11.94 -4.61 9.67
N ARG A 132 11.53 -4.97 10.89
CA ARG A 132 10.89 -4.05 11.82
C ARG A 132 11.82 -2.90 12.17
N GLU A 133 13.05 -3.21 12.56
CA GLU A 133 14.09 -2.21 12.85
C GLU A 133 14.37 -1.32 11.65
N SER A 134 14.34 -1.86 10.42
CA SER A 134 14.51 -1.07 9.20
C SER A 134 13.38 -0.05 8.99
N ILE A 135 12.13 -0.46 9.23
CA ILE A 135 10.96 0.40 9.14
C ILE A 135 10.94 1.44 10.27
N GLU A 136 11.21 1.02 11.51
CA GLU A 136 11.31 1.93 12.66
C GLU A 136 12.41 2.98 12.43
N ARG A 137 13.60 2.54 11.98
CA ARG A 137 14.71 3.45 11.62
C ARG A 137 14.32 4.43 10.51
N TYR A 138 13.53 3.99 9.53
CA TYR A 138 13.02 4.90 8.51
C TYR A 138 12.16 6.00 9.12
N TYR A 139 11.20 5.65 9.99
CA TYR A 139 10.33 6.62 10.64
C TYR A 139 11.10 7.54 11.60
N ASP A 140 12.07 7.03 12.33
CA ASP A 140 12.95 7.82 13.19
C ASP A 140 13.66 8.90 12.36
N ILE A 141 14.30 8.53 11.25
CA ILE A 141 14.99 9.49 10.37
C ILE A 141 13.98 10.47 9.75
N ALA A 142 12.83 9.96 9.28
CA ALA A 142 11.79 10.78 8.67
C ALA A 142 11.19 11.81 9.66
N SER A 143 11.17 11.51 10.95
CA SER A 143 10.69 12.44 11.98
C SER A 143 11.56 13.69 12.10
N PHE A 144 12.87 13.57 11.83
CA PHE A 144 13.82 14.70 11.87
C PHE A 144 14.02 15.37 10.52
N LEU A 145 14.03 14.60 9.43
CA LEU A 145 14.44 15.07 8.10
C LEU A 145 13.28 15.16 7.08
N GLY A 146 12.08 14.75 7.49
CA GLY A 146 10.95 14.51 6.60
C GLY A 146 11.08 13.19 5.81
N PRO A 147 10.00 12.73 5.15
CA PRO A 147 10.02 11.49 4.39
C PRO A 147 11.02 11.54 3.22
N ASP A 148 11.63 10.39 2.94
CA ASP A 148 12.63 10.21 1.88
C ASP A 148 12.24 9.00 1.00
N LEU A 149 12.01 9.24 -0.29
CA LEU A 149 11.53 8.21 -1.21
C LEU A 149 12.59 7.15 -1.51
N ASP A 150 13.85 7.52 -1.63
CA ASP A 150 14.90 6.56 -1.98
C ASP A 150 15.21 5.64 -0.79
N MET A 151 15.13 6.19 0.42
CA MET A 151 15.16 5.41 1.66
C MET A 151 13.93 4.50 1.79
N ALA A 152 12.72 5.02 1.54
CA ALA A 152 11.49 4.22 1.56
C ALA A 152 11.56 3.04 0.57
N ARG A 153 12.10 3.26 -0.64
CA ARG A 153 12.35 2.20 -1.62
C ARG A 153 13.38 1.18 -1.16
N ALA A 154 14.43 1.63 -0.47
CA ALA A 154 15.43 0.72 0.09
C ALA A 154 14.81 -0.21 1.15
N VAL A 155 13.98 0.34 2.03
CA VAL A 155 13.21 -0.45 3.01
C VAL A 155 12.20 -1.35 2.29
N ALA A 156 11.49 -0.83 1.28
CA ALA A 156 10.54 -1.62 0.51
C ALA A 156 11.17 -2.84 -0.16
N ARG A 157 12.36 -2.69 -0.74
CA ARG A 157 13.14 -3.82 -1.29
C ARG A 157 13.44 -4.89 -0.26
N GLN A 158 13.71 -4.51 0.99
CA GLN A 158 13.94 -5.46 2.07
C GLN A 158 12.63 -6.15 2.47
N VAL A 159 11.55 -5.39 2.62
CA VAL A 159 10.22 -5.89 3.00
C VAL A 159 9.66 -6.86 1.94
N THR A 160 9.70 -6.51 0.66
CA THR A 160 9.16 -7.34 -0.43
C THR A 160 9.80 -8.72 -0.48
N ARG A 161 11.10 -8.83 -0.13
CA ARG A 161 11.80 -10.12 -0.08
C ARG A 161 11.32 -11.03 1.03
N SER A 162 10.56 -10.51 1.98
CA SER A 162 10.15 -11.21 3.20
C SER A 162 8.63 -11.37 3.33
N ILE A 163 7.83 -10.70 2.49
CA ILE A 163 6.37 -10.88 2.45
C ILE A 163 6.02 -12.10 1.58
N PRO A 164 5.35 -13.14 2.12
CA PRO A 164 4.80 -14.21 1.30
C PRO A 164 3.62 -13.68 0.47
N THR A 165 3.71 -13.79 -0.85
CA THR A 165 2.62 -13.45 -1.77
C THR A 165 1.63 -14.62 -1.88
N LEU A 166 0.36 -14.42 -1.53
CA LEU A 166 -0.69 -15.44 -1.69
C LEU A 166 -1.98 -14.88 -2.33
N SER A 167 -2.47 -15.65 -3.30
CA SER A 167 -3.43 -15.29 -4.35
C SER A 167 -4.91 -15.38 -3.95
N TYR A 168 -5.71 -14.55 -4.63
CA TYR A 168 -7.18 -14.51 -4.84
C TYR A 168 -8.11 -14.25 -3.65
N ILE A 169 -8.78 -13.10 -3.69
CA ILE A 169 -10.20 -13.00 -3.40
C ILE A 169 -10.84 -12.67 -4.76
N SER A 170 -11.60 -13.62 -5.30
CA SER A 170 -12.47 -13.41 -6.46
C SER A 170 -13.82 -12.87 -5.99
#